data_AF-A0A494YVF0-F1
#
_entry.id   AF-A0A494YVF0-F1
#
_cell.length_a   1.000
_cell.length_b   1.000
_cell.length_c   1.000
_cell.angle_alpha   90.00
_cell.angle_beta   90.00
_cell.angle_gamma   90.00
#
_symmetry.space_group_name_H-M   'P 1'
#
loop_
_entity.id
_entity.type
_entity.pdbx_description
1 polymer ?
#
loop_
_entity_poly.entity_id
_entity_poly.type
_entity_poly.pdbx_seq_one_letter_code
_entity_poly.pdbx_strand_id
1 'polypeptide(L)'
;MRCLNTGLRYTLYQQGYQINEFSKMTFKIYQLNDPEAEALGEFTVDLFDPKTEYEIDSEFRVEVVEYYPDYTLTEDQVRSKTKDSNNPAFVFNLYPPGSEDAEISFVGDVIGSAEDLGIDTSAVDLQPMGNLIGAFAPSIDPTGENQYRILIDSIEFDRKSGLSIKRDYTIPLFVLGTLIFMIGVIQGMYWQHRRIWIHPKKEGILLAAHTNKNWFGLKKDIEKVIDGTSIQMVEEQKEDD
;
A
#
# COMPACT_ATOMS: atom_id res chain seq x y z
N MET A 1 2.70 -0.12 12.07
CA MET A 1 1.27 0.16 11.80
C MET A 1 0.72 1.05 12.91
N ARG A 2 0.44 2.32 12.64
CA ARG A 2 -0.35 3.18 13.55
C ARG A 2 -1.72 3.39 12.91
N CYS A 3 -2.76 2.82 13.51
CA CYS A 3 -4.13 2.96 13.03
C CYS A 3 -4.76 4.15 13.76
N LEU A 4 -4.98 5.25 13.04
CA LEU A 4 -5.74 6.39 13.55
C LEU A 4 -7.21 6.15 13.20
N ASN A 5 -7.98 5.69 14.19
CA ASN A 5 -9.42 5.49 14.05
C ASN A 5 -10.12 6.86 14.15
N THR A 6 -10.22 7.57 13.04
CA THR A 6 -11.10 8.74 12.93
C THR A 6 -12.51 8.22 12.71
N GLY A 7 -13.47 8.55 13.58
CA GLY A 7 -14.84 8.00 13.66
C GLY A 7 -15.78 8.18 12.46
N LEU A 8 -15.27 8.12 11.23
CA LEU A 8 -16.00 8.07 9.97
C LEU A 8 -15.60 6.77 9.24
N ARG A 9 -16.48 6.24 8.38
CA ARG A 9 -16.46 4.90 7.73
C ARG A 9 -15.28 4.63 6.76
N TYR A 10 -14.08 5.07 7.10
CA TYR A 10 -12.88 4.97 6.28
C TYR A 10 -11.75 4.52 7.19
N THR A 11 -11.21 3.34 6.91
CA THR A 11 -9.98 2.89 7.56
C THR A 11 -8.83 3.40 6.69
N LEU A 12 -8.07 4.35 7.22
CA LEU A 12 -6.88 4.87 6.56
C LEU A 12 -5.73 3.90 6.79
N TYR A 13 -5.23 3.31 5.71
CA TYR A 13 -4.01 2.51 5.74
C TYR A 13 -2.89 3.32 5.10
N GLN A 14 -1.86 3.66 5.89
CA GLN A 14 -0.59 4.06 5.31
C GLN A 14 0.03 2.79 4.69
N GLN A 15 -0.01 2.68 3.36
CA GLN A 15 0.34 1.45 2.64
C GLN A 15 1.85 1.21 2.64
N GLY A 16 2.66 2.27 2.73
CA GLY A 16 4.11 2.18 2.83
C GLY A 16 4.78 3.53 2.61
N TYR A 17 6.09 3.55 2.83
CA TYR A 17 6.98 4.59 2.33
C TYR A 17 7.68 4.03 1.10
N GLN A 18 7.61 4.73 -0.04
CA GLN A 18 8.62 4.53 -1.09
C GLN A 18 9.77 5.45 -0.71
N ILE A 19 10.81 4.85 -0.14
CA ILE A 19 12.04 5.51 0.24
C ILE A 19 12.97 5.40 -0.97
N ASN A 20 13.55 6.52 -1.39
CA ASN A 20 14.60 6.60 -2.43
C ASN A 20 14.14 6.38 -3.88
N GLU A 21 13.16 7.15 -4.36
CA GLU A 21 12.91 7.25 -5.82
C GLU A 21 13.87 8.28 -6.43
N PHE A 22 14.47 7.97 -7.58
CA PHE A 22 15.33 8.92 -8.28
C PHE A 22 14.50 10.15 -8.68
N SER A 23 14.99 11.35 -8.34
CA SER A 23 14.26 12.61 -8.55
C SER A 23 14.97 13.55 -9.51
N LYS A 24 16.29 13.72 -9.34
CA LYS A 24 17.12 14.57 -10.21
C LYS A 24 18.45 13.90 -10.44
N MET A 25 19.00 14.13 -11.62
CA MET A 25 20.35 13.70 -11.98
C MET A 25 21.14 14.88 -12.51
N THR A 26 22.32 15.09 -11.96
CA THR A 26 23.26 16.09 -12.43
C THR A 26 24.32 15.41 -13.28
N PHE A 27 24.59 16.00 -14.43
CA PHE A 27 25.54 15.53 -15.41
C PHE A 27 26.61 16.58 -15.64
N LYS A 28 27.83 16.12 -15.94
CA LYS A 28 28.96 16.98 -16.30
C LYS A 28 29.59 16.53 -17.62
N ILE A 29 30.06 17.51 -18.38
CA ILE A 29 30.70 17.30 -19.68
C ILE A 29 32.22 17.31 -19.49
N TYR A 30 32.91 16.35 -20.08
CA TYR A 30 34.36 16.22 -20.06
C TYR A 30 34.90 15.99 -21.48
N GLN A 31 36.18 16.32 -21.70
CA GLN A 31 36.87 15.87 -22.91
C GLN A 31 37.11 14.35 -22.82
N LEU A 32 36.92 13.63 -23.93
CA LEU A 32 37.05 12.18 -23.95
C LEU A 32 38.52 11.73 -23.80
N ASN A 33 39.45 12.50 -24.39
CA ASN A 33 40.88 12.14 -24.48
C ASN A 33 41.73 12.58 -23.28
N ASP A 34 41.13 13.21 -22.27
CA ASP A 34 41.84 13.66 -21.08
C ASP A 34 41.13 13.14 -19.81
N PRO A 35 41.72 12.15 -19.12
CA PRO A 35 41.14 11.57 -17.92
C PRO A 35 41.16 12.50 -16.70
N GLU A 36 41.97 13.57 -16.70
CA GLU A 36 42.08 14.57 -15.63
C GLU A 36 41.43 15.91 -16.03
N ALA A 37 40.67 15.94 -17.13
CA ALA A 37 40.00 17.14 -17.59
C ALA A 37 39.04 17.71 -16.53
N GLU A 38 39.09 19.03 -16.35
CA GLU A 38 38.06 19.75 -15.61
C GLU A 38 36.72 19.66 -16.33
N ALA A 39 35.62 19.71 -15.57
CA ALA A 39 34.29 19.70 -16.15
C ALA A 39 34.08 20.99 -16.97
N LEU A 40 33.73 20.80 -18.25
CA LEU A 40 33.48 21.89 -19.20
C LEU A 40 32.10 22.53 -19.00
N GLY A 41 31.20 21.83 -18.33
CA GLY A 41 29.84 22.26 -18.10
C GLY A 41 29.08 21.29 -17.20
N GLU A 42 28.02 21.78 -16.56
CA GLU A 42 27.15 21.04 -15.66
C GLU A 42 25.68 21.35 -15.97
N PHE A 43 24.83 20.31 -15.95
CA PHE A 43 23.39 20.48 -16.06
C PHE A 43 22.65 19.44 -15.23
N THR A 44 21.46 19.80 -14.75
CA THR A 44 20.61 18.93 -13.94
C THR A 44 19.29 18.65 -14.67
N VAL A 45 18.97 17.37 -14.80
CA VAL A 45 17.71 16.87 -15.35
C VAL A 45 16.77 16.50 -14.20
N ASP A 46 15.55 17.04 -14.24
CA ASP A 46 14.45 16.59 -13.38
C ASP A 46 13.84 15.33 -14.00
N LEU A 47 13.81 14.23 -13.24
CA LEU A 47 13.34 12.94 -13.74
C LEU A 47 11.82 12.83 -13.81
N PHE A 48 11.10 13.74 -13.14
CA PHE A 48 9.63 13.78 -13.20
C PHE A 48 9.13 14.63 -14.38
N ASP A 49 9.91 15.62 -14.79
CA ASP A 49 9.60 16.51 -15.91
C ASP A 49 10.88 16.91 -16.67
N PRO A 50 11.49 15.99 -17.44
CA PRO A 50 12.72 16.27 -18.15
C PRO A 50 12.46 17.24 -19.30
N LYS A 51 13.20 18.36 -19.32
CA LYS A 51 13.21 19.27 -20.45
C LYS A 51 13.89 18.63 -21.66
N THR A 52 13.47 19.04 -22.85
CA THR A 52 14.10 18.61 -24.11
C THR A 52 15.47 19.23 -24.33
N GLU A 53 15.70 20.46 -23.83
CA GLU A 53 16.92 21.22 -24.11
C GLU A 53 17.46 21.89 -22.84
N TYR A 54 18.78 21.89 -22.69
CA TYR A 54 19.52 22.51 -21.61
C TYR A 54 20.68 23.34 -22.20
N GLU A 55 20.67 24.64 -21.94
CA GLU A 55 21.78 25.55 -22.28
C GLU A 55 22.72 25.66 -21.08
N ILE A 56 24.02 25.42 -21.29
CA ILE A 56 25.03 25.39 -20.23
C ILE A 56 25.94 26.60 -20.39
N ASP A 57 25.81 27.58 -19.49
CA ASP A 57 26.63 28.78 -19.28
C ASP A 57 27.20 29.49 -20.55
N SER A 58 26.53 29.29 -21.69
CA SER A 58 26.63 29.99 -23.00
C SER A 58 27.47 29.33 -24.11
N GLU A 59 27.98 28.11 -23.96
CA GLU A 59 28.81 27.49 -25.01
C GLU A 59 28.39 26.09 -25.45
N PHE A 60 27.81 25.29 -24.56
CA PHE A 60 27.30 23.96 -24.90
C PHE A 60 25.77 23.94 -24.85
N ARG A 61 25.18 23.27 -25.84
CA ARG A 61 23.75 22.93 -25.85
C ARG A 61 23.62 21.42 -25.73
N VAL A 62 22.77 20.97 -24.81
CA VAL A 62 22.44 19.56 -24.64
C VAL A 62 20.96 19.36 -24.94
N GLU A 63 20.67 18.43 -25.82
CA GLU A 63 19.30 18.00 -26.12
C GLU A 63 19.09 16.56 -25.64
N VAL A 64 17.97 16.32 -24.95
CA VAL A 64 17.51 15.00 -24.54
C VAL A 64 16.65 14.43 -25.66
N VAL A 65 17.23 13.51 -26.43
CA VAL A 65 16.54 12.87 -27.56
C VAL A 65 15.60 11.80 -27.05
N GLU A 66 16.08 10.95 -26.13
CA GLU A 66 15.31 9.87 -25.53
C GLU A 66 15.57 9.75 -24.04
N TYR A 67 14.52 9.41 -23.30
CA TYR A 67 14.56 9.19 -21.86
C TYR A 67 13.83 7.89 -21.51
N TYR A 68 14.50 7.03 -20.75
CA TYR A 68 14.02 5.74 -20.29
C TYR A 68 13.99 5.70 -18.76
N PRO A 69 12.84 5.93 -18.10
CA PRO A 69 12.74 5.95 -16.62
C PRO A 69 13.17 4.64 -15.92
N ASP A 70 12.90 3.49 -16.52
CA ASP A 70 13.26 2.17 -16.02
C ASP A 70 13.83 1.33 -17.17
N TYR A 71 15.07 1.64 -17.52
CA TYR A 71 15.81 1.05 -18.63
C TYR A 71 15.93 -0.47 -18.49
N THR A 72 15.51 -1.17 -19.54
CA THR A 72 15.74 -2.60 -19.72
C THR A 72 16.05 -2.91 -21.18
N LEU A 73 17.05 -3.76 -21.39
CA LEU A 73 17.38 -4.33 -22.69
C LEU A 73 16.72 -5.71 -22.83
N THR A 74 15.85 -5.88 -23.82
CA THR A 74 15.22 -7.18 -24.16
C THR A 74 15.51 -7.51 -25.62
N GLU A 75 15.99 -8.73 -25.94
CA GLU A 75 16.13 -9.30 -27.30
C GLU A 75 16.27 -8.27 -28.46
N ASP A 76 17.17 -7.28 -28.30
CA ASP A 76 17.52 -6.20 -29.25
C ASP A 76 16.68 -4.90 -29.26
N GLN A 77 15.86 -4.62 -28.25
CA GLN A 77 15.16 -3.33 -28.09
C GLN A 77 15.33 -2.72 -26.71
N VAL A 78 15.63 -1.42 -26.68
CA VAL A 78 15.62 -0.61 -25.47
C VAL A 78 14.19 -0.18 -25.17
N ARG A 79 13.70 -0.47 -23.97
CA ARG A 79 12.38 -0.02 -23.52
C ARG A 79 12.41 0.36 -22.04
N SER A 80 11.44 1.16 -21.63
CA SER A 80 11.18 1.43 -20.21
C SER A 80 10.16 0.43 -19.66
N LYS A 81 10.48 -0.26 -18.58
CA LYS A 81 9.59 -1.24 -17.92
C LYS A 81 8.40 -0.57 -17.22
N THR A 82 8.65 0.56 -16.56
CA THR A 82 7.64 1.42 -15.93
C THR A 82 7.90 2.89 -16.29
N LYS A 83 6.95 3.76 -15.94
CA LYS A 83 7.09 5.22 -16.03
C LYS A 83 7.79 5.82 -14.81
N ASP A 84 7.96 5.04 -13.76
CA ASP A 84 8.66 5.45 -12.55
C ASP A 84 10.17 5.36 -12.78
N SER A 85 10.90 6.36 -12.30
CA SER A 85 12.34 6.50 -12.48
C SER A 85 13.11 5.54 -11.56
N ASN A 86 13.14 4.25 -11.89
CA ASN A 86 13.80 3.20 -11.12
C ASN A 86 15.20 2.84 -11.63
N ASN A 87 15.46 2.99 -12.93
CA ASN A 87 16.77 2.79 -13.55
C ASN A 87 16.89 3.72 -14.76
N PRO A 88 17.02 5.04 -14.54
CA PRO A 88 16.91 6.00 -15.63
C PRO A 88 18.11 5.91 -16.58
N ALA A 89 17.85 6.01 -17.88
CA ALA A 89 18.86 6.14 -18.93
C ALA A 89 18.44 7.19 -19.98
N PHE A 90 19.44 7.79 -20.64
CA PHE A 90 19.28 8.94 -21.51
C PHE A 90 20.07 8.78 -22.80
N VAL A 91 19.52 9.30 -23.89
CA VAL A 91 20.24 9.59 -25.14
C VAL A 91 20.34 11.11 -25.26
N PHE A 92 21.56 11.62 -25.22
CA PHE A 92 21.85 13.04 -25.35
C PHE A 92 22.46 13.35 -26.72
N ASN A 93 22.04 14.48 -27.30
CA ASN A 93 22.78 15.18 -28.34
C ASN A 93 23.54 16.34 -27.68
N LEU A 94 24.86 16.31 -27.74
CA LEU A 94 25.72 17.39 -27.27
C LEU A 94 26.19 18.22 -28.45
N TYR A 95 25.96 19.53 -28.41
CA TYR A 95 26.43 20.48 -29.40
C TYR A 95 27.60 21.29 -28.83
N PRO A 96 28.83 21.09 -29.33
CA PRO A 96 29.99 21.90 -28.96
C PRO A 96 29.84 23.37 -29.38
N PRO A 97 30.57 24.31 -28.73
CA PRO A 97 30.52 25.72 -29.07
C PRO A 97 30.89 25.98 -30.53
N GLY A 98 29.97 26.64 -31.25
CA GLY A 98 30.17 27.00 -32.65
C GLY A 98 30.07 25.85 -33.65
N SER A 99 29.66 24.65 -33.22
CA SER A 99 29.36 23.51 -34.08
C SER A 99 27.85 23.30 -34.20
N GLU A 100 27.37 22.98 -35.41
CA GLU A 100 26.01 22.46 -35.62
C GLU A 100 25.96 20.93 -35.57
N ASP A 101 27.13 20.27 -35.61
CA ASP A 101 27.24 18.82 -35.53
C ASP A 101 27.08 18.36 -34.07
N ALA A 102 26.13 17.45 -33.85
CA ALA A 102 25.83 16.88 -32.55
C ALA A 102 26.65 15.62 -32.31
N GLU A 103 27.22 15.51 -31.10
CA GLU A 103 27.82 14.30 -30.58
C GLU A 103 26.78 13.52 -29.78
N ILE A 104 26.49 12.28 -30.19
CA ILE A 104 25.47 11.45 -29.56
C ILE A 104 26.08 10.69 -28.40
N SER A 105 25.47 10.75 -27.22
CA SER A 105 25.94 10.01 -26.03
C SER A 105 24.80 9.29 -25.34
N PHE A 106 24.98 8.00 -25.09
CA PHE A 106 24.09 7.22 -24.23
C PHE A 106 24.65 7.20 -22.81
N VAL A 107 23.85 7.62 -21.82
CA VAL A 107 24.26 7.71 -20.41
C VAL A 107 23.16 7.13 -19.52
N GLY A 108 23.48 6.14 -18.70
CA GLY A 108 22.51 5.53 -17.79
C GLY A 108 22.87 4.10 -17.42
N ASP A 109 21.84 3.34 -17.03
CA ASP A 109 21.96 1.94 -16.59
C ASP A 109 22.93 1.73 -15.42
N VAL A 110 22.68 2.47 -14.34
CA VAL A 110 23.49 2.41 -13.12
C VAL A 110 23.44 1.00 -12.50
N ILE A 111 22.30 0.32 -12.60
CA ILE A 111 22.11 -1.02 -12.04
C ILE A 111 22.85 -2.07 -12.87
N GLY A 112 22.67 -2.09 -14.20
CA GLY A 112 23.35 -3.05 -15.08
C GLY A 112 24.87 -2.88 -15.05
N SER A 113 25.35 -1.63 -15.06
CA SER A 113 26.78 -1.33 -14.94
C SER A 113 27.38 -1.75 -13.59
N ALA A 114 26.62 -1.64 -12.50
CA ALA A 114 27.06 -2.13 -11.19
C ALA A 114 27.11 -3.67 -11.13
N GLU A 115 26.14 -4.34 -11.76
CA GLU A 115 26.12 -5.80 -11.89
C GLU A 115 27.29 -6.34 -12.72
N ASP A 116 27.63 -5.67 -13.83
CA ASP A 116 28.79 -6.00 -14.68
C ASP A 116 30.13 -5.87 -13.92
N LEU A 117 30.18 -4.98 -12.93
CA LEU A 117 31.30 -4.82 -12.01
C LEU A 117 31.26 -5.77 -10.80
N GLY A 118 30.26 -6.66 -10.73
CA GLY A 118 30.12 -7.67 -9.68
C GLY A 118 29.61 -7.14 -8.33
N ILE A 119 28.93 -5.99 -8.31
CA ILE A 119 28.38 -5.38 -7.10
C ILE A 119 26.95 -5.86 -6.89
N ASP A 120 26.63 -6.32 -5.68
CA ASP A 120 25.28 -6.71 -5.30
C ASP A 120 24.40 -5.47 -5.08
N THR A 121 23.57 -5.16 -6.08
CA THR A 121 22.65 -4.02 -6.12
C THR A 121 21.44 -4.19 -5.20
N SER A 122 21.23 -5.35 -4.59
CA SER A 122 20.07 -5.64 -3.74
C SER A 122 20.13 -5.01 -2.35
N ALA A 123 21.29 -4.49 -1.94
CA ALA A 123 21.55 -4.05 -0.56
C ALA A 123 21.95 -2.57 -0.39
N VAL A 124 21.91 -1.74 -1.43
CA VAL A 124 22.57 -0.43 -1.39
C VAL A 124 21.63 0.68 -0.86
N ASP A 125 21.85 1.09 0.39
CA ASP A 125 21.55 2.44 0.85
C ASP A 125 22.57 3.37 0.17
N LEU A 126 22.09 4.15 -0.80
CA LEU A 126 22.91 4.85 -1.80
C LEU A 126 23.57 6.10 -1.23
N GLN A 127 24.42 6.00 -0.21
CA GLN A 127 25.37 7.08 0.13
C GLN A 127 26.71 6.56 0.70
N PRO A 128 27.87 7.10 0.27
CA PRO A 128 28.08 8.13 -0.74
C PRO A 128 28.66 7.52 -2.02
N MET A 129 27.84 7.39 -3.07
CA MET A 129 28.31 7.07 -4.43
C MET A 129 29.13 8.19 -5.07
N GLY A 130 29.26 9.36 -4.42
CA GLY A 130 29.83 10.59 -4.99
C GLY A 130 31.25 10.51 -5.57
N ASN A 131 32.01 9.43 -5.31
CA ASN A 131 33.38 9.29 -5.82
C ASN A 131 33.56 8.20 -6.90
N LEU A 132 32.52 7.48 -7.30
CA LEU A 132 32.63 6.34 -8.24
C LEU A 132 31.66 6.39 -9.43
N ILE A 133 30.92 7.49 -9.58
CA ILE A 133 29.78 7.56 -10.53
C ILE A 133 30.23 7.43 -11.99
N GLY A 134 31.42 7.93 -12.36
CA GLY A 134 31.99 7.74 -13.69
C GLY A 134 32.35 6.29 -14.05
N ALA A 135 32.43 5.38 -13.06
CA ALA A 135 32.63 3.95 -13.28
C ALA A 135 31.30 3.16 -13.36
N PHE A 136 30.22 3.70 -12.81
CA PHE A 136 28.91 3.03 -12.72
C PHE A 136 27.91 3.42 -13.79
N ALA A 137 28.14 4.47 -14.55
CA ALA A 137 27.31 4.82 -15.70
C ALA A 137 28.22 5.30 -16.83
N PRO A 138 28.86 4.36 -17.56
CA PRO A 138 29.72 4.73 -18.67
C PRO A 138 28.89 5.43 -19.75
N SER A 139 29.41 6.54 -20.25
CA SER A 139 28.87 7.15 -21.46
C SER A 139 29.31 6.33 -22.67
N ILE A 140 28.36 5.77 -23.42
CA ILE A 140 28.64 5.02 -24.63
C ILE A 140 28.51 5.96 -25.82
N ASP A 141 29.56 6.02 -26.65
CA ASP A 141 29.56 6.70 -27.94
C ASP A 141 29.18 5.67 -29.04
N PRO A 142 27.98 5.78 -29.64
CA PRO A 142 27.57 4.89 -30.72
C PRO A 142 28.27 5.23 -32.06
N THR A 143 28.84 6.42 -32.22
CA THR A 143 29.47 6.90 -33.46
C THR A 143 30.97 6.59 -33.49
N GLY A 144 31.63 6.60 -32.33
CA GLY A 144 33.07 6.41 -32.18
C GLY A 144 33.91 7.63 -32.60
N GLU A 145 33.28 8.77 -32.91
CA GLU A 145 33.94 9.99 -33.38
C GLU A 145 33.84 11.15 -32.37
N ASN A 146 33.15 10.95 -31.23
CA ASN A 146 32.92 12.00 -30.26
C ASN A 146 34.23 12.51 -29.62
N GLN A 147 34.32 13.81 -29.41
CA GLN A 147 35.43 14.45 -28.70
C GLN A 147 35.11 14.67 -27.22
N TYR A 148 33.83 14.65 -26.86
CA TYR A 148 33.33 14.90 -25.52
C TYR A 148 32.54 13.71 -24.97
N ARG A 149 32.41 13.66 -23.64
CA ARG A 149 31.61 12.67 -22.93
C ARG A 149 30.79 13.32 -21.83
N ILE A 150 29.58 12.79 -21.61
CA ILE A 150 28.69 13.22 -20.54
C ILE A 150 28.71 12.16 -19.45
N LEU A 151 29.08 12.54 -18.22
CA LEU A 151 29.10 11.62 -17.08
C LEU A 151 28.11 12.07 -16.01
N ILE A 152 27.53 11.11 -15.30
CA ILE A 152 26.69 11.40 -14.13
C ILE A 152 27.59 11.87 -12.98
N ASP A 153 27.27 13.02 -12.40
CA ASP A 153 28.01 13.63 -11.28
C ASP A 153 27.31 13.43 -9.94
N SER A 154 25.97 13.53 -9.91
CA SER A 154 25.21 13.33 -8.68
C SER A 154 23.78 12.88 -8.96
N ILE A 155 23.19 12.18 -7.98
CA ILE A 155 21.84 11.66 -8.06
C ILE A 155 21.09 12.04 -6.77
N GLU A 156 19.98 12.74 -6.93
CA GLU A 156 19.11 13.13 -5.81
C GLU A 156 17.89 12.22 -5.74
N PHE A 157 17.49 11.87 -4.52
CA PHE A 157 16.31 11.05 -4.25
C PHE A 157 15.21 11.86 -3.56
N ASP A 158 13.96 11.65 -3.98
CA ASP A 158 12.80 12.22 -3.31
C ASP A 158 12.02 11.15 -2.53
N ARG A 159 11.22 11.59 -1.55
CA ARG A 159 10.41 10.74 -0.67
C ARG A 159 8.94 10.90 -0.99
N LYS A 160 8.35 9.88 -1.63
CA LYS A 160 6.89 9.80 -1.84
C LYS A 160 6.22 8.94 -0.76
N SER A 161 5.18 9.48 -0.14
CA SER A 161 4.33 8.73 0.79
C SER A 161 2.98 8.41 0.15
N GLY A 162 2.68 7.14 -0.07
CA GLY A 162 1.38 6.69 -0.57
C GLY A 162 0.37 6.50 0.56
N LEU A 163 -0.81 7.13 0.44
CA LEU A 163 -1.96 6.90 1.33
C LEU A 163 -3.03 6.08 0.59
N SER A 164 -3.31 4.87 1.09
CA SER A 164 -4.31 4.00 0.50
C SER A 164 -5.58 4.04 1.34
N ILE A 165 -6.65 4.61 0.78
CA ILE A 165 -7.93 4.72 1.45
C ILE A 165 -8.79 3.54 1.02
N LYS A 166 -9.12 2.65 1.97
CA LYS A 166 -10.06 1.55 1.73
C LYS A 166 -11.33 1.75 2.55
N ARG A 167 -12.47 1.67 1.87
CA ARG A 167 -13.80 1.69 2.50
C ARG A 167 -14.33 0.28 2.57
N ASP A 168 -14.45 -0.24 3.78
CA ASP A 168 -15.04 -1.56 4.01
C ASP A 168 -16.55 -1.45 4.23
N TYR A 169 -17.32 -2.03 3.31
CA TYR A 169 -18.79 -2.06 3.37
C TYR A 169 -19.33 -3.30 4.10
N THR A 170 -18.47 -4.22 4.54
CA THR A 170 -18.89 -5.46 5.22
C THR A 170 -19.21 -5.24 6.70
N ILE A 171 -18.60 -4.24 7.34
CA ILE A 171 -18.79 -3.95 8.78
C ILE A 171 -20.29 -3.75 9.14
N PRO A 172 -21.10 -2.96 8.41
CA PRO A 172 -22.53 -2.87 8.67
C PRO A 172 -23.28 -4.20 8.58
N LEU A 173 -22.88 -5.09 7.67
CA LEU A 173 -23.48 -6.43 7.53
C LEU A 173 -23.19 -7.28 8.77
N PHE A 174 -21.96 -7.25 9.27
CA PHE A 174 -21.60 -7.94 10.52
C PHE A 174 -22.38 -7.40 11.71
N VAL A 175 -22.45 -6.08 11.88
CA VAL A 175 -23.20 -5.45 12.98
C VAL A 175 -24.68 -5.85 12.95
N LEU A 176 -25.31 -5.84 11.77
CA LEU A 176 -26.68 -6.29 11.60
C LEU A 176 -26.85 -7.76 11.99
N GLY A 177 -25.95 -8.63 11.53
CA GLY A 177 -25.96 -10.06 11.87
C GLY A 177 -25.80 -10.32 13.37
N THR A 178 -24.83 -9.65 14.02
CA THR A 178 -24.61 -9.76 15.47
C THR A 178 -25.82 -9.29 16.27
N LEU A 179 -26.50 -8.24 15.81
CA LEU A 179 -27.69 -7.71 16.48
C LEU A 179 -28.87 -8.70 16.40
N ILE A 180 -29.14 -9.25 15.20
CA ILE A 180 -30.18 -10.27 15.01
C ILE A 180 -29.88 -11.51 15.86
N PHE A 181 -28.63 -11.95 15.88
CA PHE A 181 -28.18 -13.08 16.70
C PHE A 181 -28.41 -12.83 18.20
N MET A 182 -28.04 -11.65 18.71
CA MET A 182 -28.24 -11.30 20.12
C MET A 182 -29.72 -11.28 20.50
N ILE A 183 -30.60 -10.78 19.63
CA ILE A 183 -32.05 -10.84 19.87
C ILE A 183 -32.52 -12.29 19.98
N GLY A 184 -32.05 -13.18 19.09
CA GLY A 184 -32.39 -14.60 19.13
C GLY A 184 -31.97 -15.29 20.43
N VAL A 185 -30.75 -15.01 20.92
CA VAL A 185 -30.26 -15.54 22.20
C VAL A 185 -31.12 -15.04 23.35
N ILE A 186 -31.45 -13.74 23.38
CA ILE A 186 -32.33 -13.17 24.41
C ILE A 186 -33.71 -13.84 24.36
N GLN A 187 -34.33 -13.96 23.19
CA GLN A 187 -35.64 -14.63 23.07
C GLN A 187 -35.59 -16.09 23.54
N GLY A 188 -34.57 -16.85 23.15
CA GLY A 188 -34.39 -18.23 23.59
C GLY A 188 -34.17 -18.39 25.10
N MET A 189 -33.46 -17.45 25.73
CA MET A 189 -33.25 -17.45 27.19
C MET A 189 -34.50 -17.06 27.98
N TYR A 190 -35.32 -16.15 27.46
CA TYR A 190 -36.49 -15.62 28.16
C TYR A 190 -37.78 -16.41 27.93
N TRP A 191 -37.86 -17.23 26.87
CA TRP A 191 -39.02 -18.07 26.64
C TRP A 191 -39.03 -19.28 27.57
N GLN A 192 -39.65 -19.11 28.73
CA GLN A 192 -39.81 -20.20 29.69
C GLN A 192 -40.92 -21.15 29.21
N HIS A 193 -40.57 -22.42 28.96
CA HIS A 193 -41.59 -23.45 28.77
C HIS A 193 -42.33 -23.68 30.09
N ARG A 194 -43.65 -23.42 30.06
CA ARG A 194 -44.59 -23.69 31.16
C ARG A 194 -45.62 -24.69 30.65
N ARG A 195 -45.86 -25.75 31.41
CA ARG A 195 -46.85 -26.79 31.10
C ARG A 195 -47.86 -26.85 32.23
N ILE A 196 -49.14 -26.84 31.89
CA ILE A 196 -50.25 -26.98 32.83
C ILE A 196 -51.11 -28.12 32.32
N TRP A 197 -51.37 -29.10 33.18
CA TRP A 197 -52.22 -30.25 32.90
C TRP A 197 -53.50 -30.13 33.71
N ILE A 198 -54.63 -30.34 33.04
CA ILE A 198 -55.96 -30.30 33.63
C ILE A 198 -56.63 -31.64 33.33
N HIS A 199 -57.03 -32.37 34.36
CA HIS A 199 -57.71 -33.65 34.22
C HIS A 199 -59.05 -33.64 34.99
N PRO A 200 -60.21 -33.55 34.30
CA PRO A 200 -61.51 -33.56 34.95
C PRO A 200 -61.85 -34.95 35.50
N LYS A 201 -62.54 -35.00 36.66
CA LYS A 201 -63.06 -36.21 37.32
C LYS A 201 -64.54 -36.02 37.67
N LYS A 202 -65.25 -37.11 38.03
CA LYS A 202 -66.69 -37.07 38.37
C LYS A 202 -67.04 -36.15 39.55
N GLU A 203 -66.10 -35.93 40.47
CA GLU A 203 -66.26 -35.05 41.65
C GLU A 203 -65.06 -34.08 41.78
N GLY A 204 -64.61 -33.46 40.69
CA GLY A 204 -63.60 -32.38 40.75
C GLY A 204 -62.65 -32.32 39.56
N ILE A 205 -61.61 -31.49 39.68
CA ILE A 205 -60.57 -31.31 38.66
C ILE A 205 -59.20 -31.53 39.30
N LEU A 206 -58.35 -32.33 38.67
CA LEU A 206 -56.93 -32.39 39.00
C LEU A 206 -56.18 -31.36 38.17
N LEU A 207 -55.42 -30.50 38.85
CA LEU A 207 -54.56 -29.49 38.24
C LEU A 207 -53.11 -29.81 38.62
N ALA A 208 -52.23 -29.90 37.63
CA ALA A 208 -50.79 -30.00 37.84
C ALA A 208 -50.09 -29.01 36.92
N ALA A 209 -48.96 -28.45 37.35
CA ALA A 209 -48.19 -27.53 36.52
C ALA A 209 -46.69 -27.79 36.71
N HIS A 210 -45.92 -27.55 35.65
CA HIS A 210 -44.48 -27.66 35.67
C HIS A 210 -43.85 -26.52 34.88
N THR A 211 -42.76 -25.98 35.41
CA THR A 211 -41.90 -25.03 34.70
C THR A 211 -40.44 -25.33 34.96
N ASN A 212 -39.59 -25.10 33.96
CA ASN A 212 -38.15 -25.30 34.05
C ASN A 212 -37.49 -24.25 34.97
N LYS A 213 -37.96 -23.00 34.96
CA LYS A 213 -37.46 -21.89 35.78
C LYS A 213 -38.62 -21.03 36.29
N ASN A 214 -38.45 -20.37 37.44
CA ASN A 214 -39.41 -19.44 38.07
C ASN A 214 -40.73 -20.08 38.56
N TRP A 215 -40.63 -21.01 39.51
CA TRP A 215 -41.79 -21.64 40.17
C TRP A 215 -42.69 -20.65 40.91
N PHE A 216 -42.10 -19.60 41.50
CA PHE A 216 -42.84 -18.56 42.23
C PHE A 216 -43.83 -17.80 41.32
N GLY A 217 -43.40 -17.45 40.10
CA GLY A 217 -44.28 -16.82 39.12
C GLY A 217 -45.44 -17.73 38.70
N LEU A 218 -45.16 -19.01 38.42
CA LEU A 218 -46.18 -19.99 38.06
C LEU A 218 -47.20 -20.19 39.19
N LYS A 219 -46.75 -20.24 40.45
CA LYS A 219 -47.63 -20.35 41.62
C LYS A 219 -48.59 -19.16 41.71
N LYS A 220 -48.08 -17.94 41.55
CA LYS A 220 -48.90 -16.71 41.58
C LYS A 220 -49.90 -16.63 40.42
N ASP A 221 -49.49 -17.12 39.24
CA ASP A 221 -50.39 -17.20 38.08
C ASP A 221 -51.52 -18.20 38.35
N ILE A 222 -51.23 -19.38 38.91
CA ILE A 222 -52.25 -20.38 39.29
C ILE A 222 -53.17 -19.83 40.37
N GLU A 223 -52.62 -19.22 41.42
CA GLU A 223 -53.38 -18.59 42.51
C GLU A 223 -54.40 -17.58 41.96
N LYS A 224 -53.97 -16.72 41.02
CA LYS A 224 -54.85 -15.75 40.36
C LYS A 224 -55.93 -16.40 39.50
N VAL A 225 -55.65 -17.55 38.88
CA VAL A 225 -56.60 -18.25 38.01
C VAL A 225 -57.66 -19.00 38.82
N ILE A 226 -57.31 -19.53 40.00
CA ILE A 226 -58.24 -20.24 40.87
C ILE A 226 -59.02 -19.32 41.83
N ASP A 227 -58.60 -18.05 41.96
CA ASP A 227 -59.28 -17.07 42.80
C ASP A 227 -60.76 -16.91 42.38
N GLY A 228 -61.68 -17.13 43.32
CA GLY A 228 -63.12 -17.16 43.07
C GLY A 228 -63.69 -18.51 42.58
N THR A 229 -62.89 -19.57 42.50
CA THR A 229 -63.36 -20.94 42.22
C THR A 229 -63.34 -21.81 43.48
N SER A 230 -64.08 -22.94 43.48
CA SER A 230 -64.05 -23.93 44.56
C SER A 230 -62.85 -24.89 44.48
N ILE A 231 -61.82 -24.55 43.69
CA ILE A 231 -60.66 -25.39 43.43
C ILE A 231 -59.61 -25.13 44.52
N GLN A 232 -59.15 -26.20 45.17
CA GLN A 232 -58.09 -26.09 46.18
C GLN A 232 -56.72 -25.83 45.52
N MET A 233 -55.90 -25.03 46.18
CA MET A 233 -54.57 -24.66 45.69
C MET A 233 -53.65 -25.89 45.58
N VAL A 234 -52.82 -25.91 44.53
CA VAL A 234 -51.82 -26.96 44.31
C VAL A 234 -50.73 -26.92 45.39
N GLU A 235 -50.45 -28.07 46.01
CA GLU A 235 -49.31 -28.23 46.92
C GLU A 235 -48.02 -28.42 46.12
N GLU A 236 -46.94 -27.80 46.62
CA GLU A 236 -45.62 -27.90 46.01
C GLU A 236 -44.96 -29.21 46.44
N GLN A 237 -44.90 -30.18 45.51
CA GLN A 237 -44.06 -31.34 45.69
C GLN A 237 -42.61 -30.94 45.38
N LYS A 238 -41.77 -30.84 46.41
CA LYS A 238 -40.33 -30.92 46.22
C LYS A 238 -40.00 -32.37 45.90
N GLU A 239 -39.30 -32.63 44.80
CA GLU A 239 -38.55 -33.87 44.67
C GLU A 239 -37.51 -33.87 45.79
N ASP A 240 -37.71 -34.72 46.81
CA ASP A 240 -36.64 -35.08 47.73
C ASP A 240 -35.67 -35.97 46.96
N ASP A 241 -34.60 -35.36 46.41
CA ASP A 241 -33.31 -35.97 46.06
C ASP A 241 -32.19 -34.91 46.16
#